data_AF-A0A534K600-F1
#
_entry.id   AF-A0A534K600-F1
#
_cell.length_a   1.000
_cell.length_b   1.000
_cell.length_c   1.000
_cell.angle_alpha   90.00
_cell.angle_beta   90.00
_cell.angle_gamma   90.00
#
_symmetry.space_group_name_H-M   'P 1'
#
loop_
_entity.id
_entity.type
_entity.pdbx_description
1 polymer ?
#
loop_
_entity_poly.entity_id
_entity_poly.type
_entity_poly.pdbx_seq_one_letter_code
_entity_poly.pdbx_strand_id
1 'polypeptide(L)'
;MAFRGPQMEELPWKILNLVAKRGYIGATREDFFREVRGVVYDALERAILALQDGGYVSVEWLSDSKFLVYITDKGSAEVREEYERRLKVYNERIATQKSKAGLDKV
;
A
#
# COMPACT_ATOMS: atom_id res chain seq x y z
N MET A 1 11.92 3.99 21.21
CA MET A 1 11.54 4.74 19.98
C MET A 1 10.59 3.87 19.17
N ALA A 2 9.31 4.23 19.14
CA ALA A 2 8.30 3.51 18.36
C ALA A 2 8.53 3.74 16.86
N PHE A 3 8.42 2.67 16.08
CA PHE A 3 8.50 2.71 14.62
C PHE A 3 7.31 3.55 14.12
N ARG A 4 7.55 4.78 13.63
CA ARG A 4 6.52 5.50 12.88
C ARG A 4 6.29 4.70 11.60
N GLY A 5 5.07 4.15 11.46
CA GLY A 5 4.54 3.74 10.17
C GLY A 5 4.57 4.90 9.16
N PRO A 6 4.27 4.62 7.88
CA PRO A 6 4.73 5.38 6.72
C PRO A 6 4.41 6.88 6.77
N GLN A 7 5.15 7.68 5.98
CA GLN A 7 4.81 9.09 5.71
C GLN A 7 3.42 9.26 5.06
N MET A 8 2.86 8.17 4.52
CA MET A 8 1.48 8.04 4.06
C MET A 8 0.65 7.29 5.11
N GLU A 9 -0.59 7.72 5.38
CA GLU A 9 -1.46 7.06 6.36
C GLU A 9 -1.68 5.56 6.08
N GLU A 10 -2.01 4.78 7.11
CA GLU A 10 -2.13 3.31 7.01
C GLU A 10 -3.18 2.87 5.98
N LEU A 11 -4.29 3.61 5.85
CA LEU A 11 -5.40 3.29 4.95
C LEU A 11 -5.06 3.57 3.47
N PRO A 12 -4.61 4.76 3.05
CA PRO A 12 -4.14 5.00 1.68
C PRO A 12 -3.08 3.99 1.23
N TRP A 13 -2.13 3.62 2.11
CA TRP A 13 -1.14 2.61 1.79
C TRP A 13 -1.76 1.23 1.54
N LYS A 14 -2.71 0.80 2.37
CA LYS A 14 -3.45 -0.46 2.19
C LYS A 14 -4.23 -0.48 0.87
N ILE A 15 -4.89 0.62 0.54
CA ILE A 15 -5.63 0.80 -0.72
C ILE A 15 -4.66 0.67 -1.90
N LEU A 16 -3.57 1.44 -1.90
CA LEU A 16 -2.61 1.44 -3.01
C LEU A 16 -1.98 0.06 -3.24
N ASN A 17 -1.66 -0.67 -2.16
CA ASN A 17 -1.17 -2.05 -2.28
C ASN A 17 -2.21 -3.02 -2.85
N LEU A 18 -3.47 -2.89 -2.45
CA LEU A 18 -4.53 -3.74 -2.98
C LEU A 18 -4.66 -3.56 -4.49
N VAL A 19 -4.70 -2.29 -4.93
CA VAL A 19 -4.83 -1.97 -6.35
C VAL A 19 -3.59 -2.42 -7.13
N ALA A 20 -2.39 -2.27 -6.57
CA ALA A 20 -1.15 -2.77 -7.17
C ALA A 20 -1.17 -4.28 -7.40
N LYS A 21 -1.67 -5.05 -6.42
CA LYS A 21 -1.80 -6.51 -6.54
C LYS A 21 -2.79 -6.93 -7.62
N ARG A 22 -3.83 -6.13 -7.85
CA ARG A 22 -4.82 -6.39 -8.89
C ARG A 22 -4.38 -5.97 -10.28
N GLY A 23 -3.49 -4.99 -10.38
CA GLY A 23 -3.03 -4.45 -11.64
C GLY A 23 -4.20 -3.96 -12.50
N TYR A 24 -4.24 -4.43 -13.76
CA TYR A 24 -5.18 -3.97 -14.78
C TYR A 24 -6.64 -4.41 -14.56
N ILE A 25 -6.92 -5.36 -13.67
CA ILE A 25 -8.29 -5.83 -13.41
C ILE A 25 -9.13 -4.74 -12.71
N GLY A 26 -8.47 -3.86 -11.96
CA GLY A 26 -9.13 -2.85 -11.14
C GLY A 26 -9.73 -3.43 -9.85
N ALA A 27 -9.76 -2.61 -8.80
CA ALA A 27 -10.35 -2.95 -7.51
C ALA A 27 -11.73 -2.32 -7.38
N THR A 28 -12.73 -3.14 -7.04
CA THR A 28 -14.09 -2.66 -6.73
C THR A 28 -14.20 -2.33 -5.25
N ARG A 29 -15.28 -1.62 -4.90
CA ARG A 29 -15.66 -1.35 -3.52
C ARG A 29 -15.67 -2.63 -2.66
N GLU A 30 -16.28 -3.70 -3.14
CA GLU A 30 -16.41 -4.97 -2.43
C GLU A 30 -15.04 -5.59 -2.12
N ASP A 31 -14.06 -5.38 -2.99
CA ASP A 31 -12.70 -5.87 -2.78
C ASP A 31 -12.00 -5.12 -1.66
N PHE A 32 -12.20 -3.80 -1.58
CA PHE A 32 -11.70 -3.00 -0.47
C PHE A 32 -12.34 -3.41 0.86
N PHE A 33 -13.65 -3.63 0.92
CA PHE A 33 -14.30 -4.09 2.15
C PHE A 33 -13.87 -5.50 2.57
N ARG A 34 -13.56 -6.38 1.61
CA ARG A 34 -13.06 -7.72 1.90
C ARG A 34 -11.64 -7.72 2.47
N GLU A 35 -10.77 -6.87 1.94
CA GLU A 35 -9.33 -6.86 2.26
C GLU A 35 -8.98 -5.87 3.37
N VAL A 36 -9.69 -4.75 3.46
CA VAL A 36 -9.48 -3.70 4.46
C VAL A 36 -10.54 -3.83 5.55
N ARG A 37 -10.25 -4.65 6.57
CA ARG A 37 -11.18 -4.87 7.69
C ARG A 37 -11.48 -3.58 8.45
N GLY A 38 -12.75 -3.36 8.76
CA GLY A 38 -13.21 -2.25 9.60
C GLY A 38 -13.18 -0.87 8.94
N VAL A 39 -12.97 -0.80 7.62
CA VAL A 39 -13.05 0.47 6.89
C VAL A 39 -14.52 0.91 6.76
N VAL A 40 -14.77 2.21 6.98
CA VAL A 40 -16.06 2.84 6.70
C VAL A 40 -16.02 3.44 5.31
N TYR A 41 -17.14 3.43 4.58
CA TYR A 41 -17.22 3.90 3.20
C TYR A 41 -16.65 5.32 3.01
N ASP A 42 -17.06 6.29 3.83
CA ASP A 42 -16.57 7.67 3.74
C ASP A 42 -15.04 7.78 3.90
N ALA A 43 -14.45 6.96 4.77
CA ALA A 43 -13.01 6.95 4.97
C ALA A 43 -12.28 6.32 3.77
N LEU A 44 -12.85 5.26 3.21
CA LEU A 44 -12.35 4.61 2.00
C LEU A 44 -12.39 5.58 0.81
N GLU A 45 -13.53 6.23 0.59
CA GLU A 45 -13.75 7.16 -0.51
C GLU A 45 -12.78 8.35 -0.43
N ARG A 46 -12.68 9.01 0.74
CA ARG A 46 -11.72 10.09 0.94
C ARG A 46 -10.28 9.68 0.66
N ALA A 47 -9.88 8.49 1.10
CA ALA A 47 -8.54 7.98 0.87
C ALA A 47 -8.29 7.65 -0.62
N ILE A 48 -9.27 7.09 -1.32
CA ILE A 48 -9.19 6.84 -2.77
C ILE A 48 -9.06 8.17 -3.53
N LEU A 49 -9.89 9.16 -3.21
CA LEU A 49 -9.84 10.47 -3.85
C LEU A 49 -8.51 11.19 -3.59
N ALA A 50 -7.96 11.11 -2.38
CA ALA A 50 -6.64 11.65 -2.08
C ALA A 50 -5.51 10.97 -2.89
N LEU A 51 -5.60 9.65 -3.09
CA LEU A 51 -4.66 8.93 -3.95
C LEU A 51 -4.83 9.29 -5.42
N GLN A 52 -6.06 9.55 -5.86
CA GLN A 52 -6.36 9.98 -7.22
C GLN A 52 -5.82 11.39 -7.49
N ASP A 53 -6.04 12.33 -6.56
CA ASP A 53 -5.50 13.69 -6.62
C ASP A 53 -3.97 13.69 -6.64
N GLY A 54 -3.36 12.79 -5.85
CA GLY A 54 -1.92 12.54 -5.88
C GLY A 54 -1.42 11.84 -7.16
N GLY A 55 -2.31 11.42 -8.06
CA GLY A 55 -1.98 10.73 -9.31
C GLY A 55 -1.46 9.30 -9.13
N TYR A 56 -1.72 8.67 -7.98
CA TYR A 56 -1.29 7.30 -7.69
C TYR A 56 -2.28 6.25 -8.23
N VAL A 57 -3.56 6.60 -8.28
CA VAL A 57 -4.62 5.74 -8.82
C VAL A 57 -5.49 6.50 -9.81
N SER A 58 -6.16 5.78 -10.69
CA SER A 58 -7.26 6.27 -11.51
C SER A 58 -8.57 5.66 -11.01
N VAL A 59 -9.65 6.43 -11.01
CA VAL A 59 -10.97 5.97 -10.55
C VAL A 59 -11.97 6.13 -11.68
N GLU A 60 -12.60 5.03 -12.05
CA GLU A 60 -13.71 4.99 -12.99
C GLU A 60 -15.02 4.81 -12.22
N TRP A 61 -15.89 5.81 -12.30
CA TRP A 61 -17.19 5.80 -11.62
C TRP A 61 -18.27 5.23 -12.54
N LEU A 62 -18.88 4.12 -12.10
CA LEU A 62 -19.99 3.47 -12.80
C LEU A 62 -21.35 3.97 -12.29
N SER A 63 -21.41 4.40 -11.03
CA SER A 63 -22.54 5.08 -10.40
C SER A 63 -22.09 5.72 -9.06
N ASP A 64 -22.99 6.44 -8.38
CA ASP A 64 -22.70 7.16 -7.12
C ASP A 64 -22.00 6.34 -6.02
N SER A 65 -22.15 5.00 -6.04
CA SER A 65 -21.51 4.10 -5.07
C SER A 65 -20.76 2.93 -5.71
N LYS A 66 -20.65 2.91 -7.04
CA LYS A 66 -19.94 1.86 -7.79
C LYS A 66 -18.79 2.48 -8.56
N PHE A 67 -17.59 1.98 -8.27
CA PHE A 67 -16.37 2.45 -8.90
C PHE A 67 -15.40 1.30 -9.12
N LEU A 68 -14.47 1.52 -10.04
CA LEU A 68 -13.28 0.71 -10.27
C LEU A 68 -12.04 1.58 -10.05
N VAL A 69 -11.12 1.10 -9.21
CA VAL A 69 -9.86 1.78 -8.95
C VAL A 69 -8.74 1.03 -9.67
N TYR A 70 -7.98 1.74 -10.49
CA TYR A 70 -6.84 1.22 -11.24
C TYR A 70 -5.55 1.85 -10.75
N ILE A 71 -4.47 1.08 -10.74
CA ILE A 71 -3.16 1.63 -10.39
C ILE A 71 -2.58 2.37 -11.60
N THR A 72 -1.93 3.50 -11.35
CA THR A 72 -1.16 4.22 -12.37
C THR A 72 0.30 3.78 -12.35
N ASP A 73 1.07 4.14 -13.37
CA ASP A 73 2.52 3.92 -13.38
C ASP A 73 3.21 4.56 -12.16
N LYS A 74 2.78 5.77 -11.78
CA LYS A 74 3.27 6.47 -10.59
C LYS A 74 2.97 5.70 -9.30
N GLY A 75 1.73 5.24 -9.15
CA GLY A 75 1.32 4.43 -8.00
C GLY A 75 2.11 3.13 -7.91
N SER A 76 2.34 2.48 -9.06
CA SER A 76 3.11 1.24 -9.15
C SER A 76 4.57 1.45 -8.74
N ALA A 77 5.19 2.53 -9.22
CA ALA A 77 6.55 2.92 -8.86
C ALA A 77 6.68 3.16 -7.34
N GLU A 78 5.78 3.91 -6.73
CA GLU A 78 5.83 4.15 -5.28
C GLU A 78 5.70 2.88 -4.46
N VAL A 79 4.79 1.98 -4.87
CA VAL A 79 4.65 0.69 -4.19
C VAL A 79 5.97 -0.07 -4.25
N ARG A 80 6.61 -0.14 -5.43
CA ARG A 80 7.90 -0.82 -5.60
C ARG A 80 9.00 -0.21 -4.73
N GLU A 81 9.15 1.12 -4.76
CA GLU A 81 10.18 1.82 -3.98
C GLU A 81 10.00 1.60 -2.48
N GLU A 82 8.77 1.67 -1.98
CA GLU A 82 8.47 1.45 -0.57
C GLU A 82 8.71 -0.03 -0.18
N TYR A 83 8.42 -0.99 -1.05
CA TYR A 83 8.80 -2.39 -0.85
C TYR A 83 10.32 -2.56 -0.75
N GLU A 84 11.09 -1.94 -1.65
CA GLU A 84 12.57 -1.98 -1.64
C GLU A 84 13.15 -1.35 -0.37
N ARG A 85 12.63 -0.19 0.06
CA ARG A 85 13.00 0.46 1.32
C ARG A 85 12.79 -0.48 2.51
N ARG A 86 11.63 -1.15 2.58
CA ARG A 86 11.31 -2.11 3.66
C ARG A 86 12.22 -3.33 3.65
N LEU A 87 12.50 -3.88 2.47
CA LEU A 87 13.41 -5.02 2.30
C LEU A 87 14.82 -4.65 2.79
N LYS A 88 15.30 -3.45 2.47
CA LYS A 88 16.61 -2.96 2.94
C LYS A 88 16.67 -2.89 4.46
N VAL A 89 15.68 -2.25 5.11
CA VAL A 89 15.63 -2.14 6.58
C VAL A 89 15.53 -3.53 7.24
N TYR A 90 14.77 -4.45 6.65
CA TYR A 90 14.66 -5.81 7.15
C TYR A 90 15.99 -6.57 7.04
N ASN A 91 16.67 -6.49 5.90
CA ASN A 91 17.97 -7.13 5.68
C ASN A 91 19.05 -6.56 6.62
N GLU A 92 19.08 -5.25 6.85
CA GLU A 92 19.99 -4.60 7.80
C GLU A 92 19.77 -5.10 9.24
N ARG A 93 18.49 -5.31 9.63
CA ARG A 93 18.15 -5.89 10.93
C ARG A 93 18.61 -7.34 11.05
N ILE A 94 18.38 -8.16 10.03
CA ILE A 94 18.88 -9.55 10.01
C ILE A 94 20.40 -9.56 10.10
N ALA A 95 21.10 -8.73 9.32
CA ALA A 95 22.56 -8.65 9.35
C ALA A 95 23.07 -8.24 10.74
N THR A 96 22.44 -7.25 11.36
CA THR A 96 22.75 -6.82 12.74
C THR A 96 22.49 -7.93 13.75
N GLN A 97 21.42 -8.70 13.60
CA GLN A 97 21.11 -9.84 14.46
C GLN A 97 22.11 -11.00 14.27
N LYS A 98 22.50 -11.31 13.03
CA LYS A 98 23.52 -12.32 12.72
C LYS A 98 24.88 -11.96 13.30
N SER A 99 25.28 -10.69 13.19
CA SER A 99 26.52 -10.17 13.78
C SER A 99 26.49 -10.24 15.32
N LYS A 100 25.36 -9.91 15.95
CA LYS A 100 25.18 -10.04 17.41
C LYS A 100 25.08 -11.49 17.91
N ALA A 101 24.62 -12.41 17.07
CA ALA A 101 24.49 -13.83 17.40
C ALA A 101 25.81 -14.62 17.27
N GLY A 102 26.92 -13.97 16.89
CA GLY A 102 28.22 -14.64 16.76
C GLY A 102 28.27 -15.72 15.69
N LEU A 103 27.37 -15.71 14.71
CA LEU A 103 27.38 -16.61 13.55
C LEU A 103 28.33 -16.12 12.44
N ASP A 104 29.41 -15.46 12.83
CA ASP A 104 30.53 -15.13 11.97
C ASP A 104 31.69 -16.04 12.36
N LYS A 105 31.57 -17.32 11.94
CA LYS A 105 32.58 -18.40 11.84
C LYS A 105 31.96 -19.76 12.19
N VAL A 106 31.55 -20.49 11.15
CA VAL A 106 32.05 -21.86 10.89
C VAL A 106 32.26 -21.98 9.39
#